data_AF-A0A662DMQ8-F1
#
_entry.id   AF-A0A662DMQ8-F1
#
_cell.length_a   1.000
_cell.length_b   1.000
_cell.length_c   1.000
_cell.angle_alpha   90.00
_cell.angle_beta   90.00
_cell.angle_gamma   90.00
#
_symmetry.space_group_name_H-M   'P 1'
#
loop_
_entity.id
_entity.type
_entity.pdbx_description
1 polymer ?
#
loop_
_entity_poly.entity_id
_entity_poly.type
_entity_poly.pdbx_seq_one_letter_code
_entity_poly.pdbx_strand_id
1 'polypeptide(L)'
;MQLRFVRRALASACIVFVFAACGGGTLSLAEYSESFQSASFAITDEFDVLEAQWASATTVEEGKEILDRVVAIRTDLQNGVTDLNPPEAFADFHGDVVELLGRILAVAEAWAVRAETAGSLDELQESSEALAYWDLDAEMVLVCLEIQSKLDATAEWEIFAEVPWIPGEMKEVVSLVVCPPFSRPSTKG
;
A
#
# COMPACT_ATOMS: atom_id res chain seq x y z
N MET A 1 47.09 -1.07 12.22
CA MET A 1 45.92 -0.79 13.07
C MET A 1 44.68 -1.04 12.22
N GLN A 2 44.21 -2.29 12.21
CA GLN A 2 43.08 -2.76 11.41
C GLN A 2 41.82 -2.71 12.29
N LEU A 3 40.81 -1.96 11.89
CA LEU A 3 39.47 -2.07 12.47
C LEU A 3 38.54 -2.63 11.40
N ARG A 4 38.31 -3.94 11.54
CA ARG A 4 37.32 -4.72 10.82
C ARG A 4 35.94 -4.30 11.34
N PHE A 5 35.18 -3.57 10.53
CA PHE A 5 33.75 -3.38 10.82
C PHE A 5 33.00 -4.67 10.49
N VAL A 6 32.57 -5.29 11.58
CA VAL A 6 31.61 -6.37 11.78
C VAL A 6 30.59 -6.48 10.63
N ARG A 7 30.79 -7.48 9.76
CA ARG A 7 29.71 -8.10 8.96
C ARG A 7 28.83 -8.89 9.93
N ARG A 8 27.69 -8.33 10.32
CA ARG A 8 26.62 -9.10 10.97
C ARG A 8 25.65 -9.57 9.88
N ALA A 9 25.64 -10.87 9.70
CA ALA A 9 24.63 -11.62 8.97
C ALA A 9 23.27 -11.46 9.66
N LEU A 10 22.20 -11.29 8.87
CA LEU A 10 20.89 -11.84 9.18
C LEU A 10 20.39 -12.50 7.91
N ALA A 11 20.03 -13.77 8.06
CA ALA A 11 19.68 -14.67 7.00
C ALA A 11 18.43 -14.17 6.29
N SER A 12 18.52 -13.98 4.97
CA SER A 12 17.36 -14.01 4.08
C SER A 12 16.75 -15.40 4.18
N ALA A 13 15.85 -15.57 5.15
CA ALA A 13 14.90 -16.66 5.13
C ALA A 13 13.98 -16.40 3.94
N CYS A 14 14.26 -17.08 2.83
CA CYS A 14 13.25 -17.32 1.80
C CYS A 14 12.10 -18.09 2.44
N ILE A 15 11.17 -17.38 3.05
CA ILE A 15 9.84 -17.93 3.35
C ILE A 15 9.05 -17.79 2.06
N VAL A 16 9.24 -18.77 1.19
CA VAL A 16 8.28 -19.11 0.16
C VAL A 16 7.11 -19.77 0.90
N PHE A 17 6.17 -18.97 1.38
CA PHE A 17 4.85 -19.49 1.75
C PHE A 17 4.08 -19.78 0.46
N VAL A 18 4.37 -20.93 -0.14
CA VAL A 18 3.38 -21.61 -0.98
C VAL A 18 2.36 -22.20 -0.03
N PHE A 19 1.42 -21.38 0.45
CA PHE A 19 0.12 -21.92 0.79
C PHE A 19 -0.59 -22.12 -0.54
N ALA A 20 -0.67 -23.39 -0.91
CA ALA A 20 -1.51 -23.86 -1.99
C ALA A 20 -2.93 -23.31 -1.77
N ALA A 21 -3.28 -22.34 -2.62
CA ALA A 21 -4.64 -21.99 -2.96
C ALA A 21 -5.37 -23.26 -3.42
N CYS A 22 -6.10 -23.90 -2.51
CA CYS A 22 -7.18 -24.84 -2.83
C CYS A 22 -8.04 -25.11 -1.59
N GLY A 23 -8.55 -24.05 -1.00
CA GLY A 23 -9.64 -24.08 -0.04
C GLY A 23 -10.42 -22.79 -0.23
N GLY A 24 -11.54 -22.82 -0.94
CA GLY A 24 -12.38 -21.64 -1.21
C GLY A 24 -13.14 -21.14 0.01
N GLY A 25 -12.45 -20.99 1.14
CA GLY A 25 -12.96 -20.37 2.35
C GLY A 25 -12.56 -18.90 2.38
N THR A 26 -13.42 -18.05 2.94
CA THR A 26 -13.08 -16.69 3.35
C THR A 26 -11.96 -16.74 4.38
N LEU A 27 -11.00 -15.81 4.31
CA LEU A 27 -9.98 -15.65 5.34
C LEU A 27 -10.65 -15.29 6.68
N SER A 28 -10.04 -15.67 7.81
CA SER A 28 -10.36 -15.05 9.10
C SER A 28 -9.99 -13.56 9.08
N LEU A 29 -10.50 -12.77 10.03
CA LEU A 29 -10.18 -11.35 10.08
C LEU A 29 -8.68 -11.14 10.32
N ALA A 30 -8.05 -11.93 11.18
CA ALA A 30 -6.61 -11.86 11.41
C ALA A 30 -5.79 -12.22 10.15
N GLU A 31 -6.13 -13.31 9.45
CA GLU A 31 -5.42 -13.72 8.22
C GLU A 31 -5.58 -12.70 7.10
N TYR A 32 -6.78 -12.16 6.92
CA TYR A 32 -7.05 -11.09 5.96
C TYR A 32 -6.24 -9.84 6.28
N SER A 33 -6.28 -9.43 7.55
CA SER A 33 -5.57 -8.25 8.07
C SER A 33 -4.06 -8.37 7.88
N GLU A 34 -3.47 -9.51 8.23
CA GLU A 34 -2.04 -9.77 8.05
C GLU A 34 -1.65 -9.77 6.55
N SER A 35 -2.46 -10.40 5.70
CA SER A 35 -2.20 -10.45 4.26
C SER A 35 -2.30 -9.06 3.61
N PHE A 36 -3.33 -8.29 3.98
CA PHE A 36 -3.52 -6.91 3.51
C PHE A 36 -2.37 -6.00 3.97
N GLN A 37 -1.96 -6.12 5.24
CA GLN A 37 -0.82 -5.36 5.76
C GLN A 37 0.49 -5.76 5.07
N SER A 38 0.71 -7.05 4.83
CA SER A 38 1.90 -7.52 4.14
C SER A 38 2.00 -6.93 2.74
N ALA A 39 0.90 -6.91 1.98
CA ALA A 39 0.83 -6.27 0.67
C ALA A 39 1.11 -4.75 0.76
N SER A 40 0.56 -4.07 1.77
CA SER A 40 0.69 -2.62 1.95
C SER A 40 2.07 -2.18 2.44
N PHE A 41 2.73 -2.96 3.31
CA PHE A 41 4.07 -2.63 3.82
C PHE A 41 5.18 -2.93 2.82
N ALA A 42 5.02 -3.98 2.00
CA ALA A 42 6.01 -4.30 0.97
C ALA A 42 6.30 -3.10 0.04
N ILE A 43 5.31 -2.24 -0.19
CA ILE A 43 5.42 -1.11 -1.11
C ILE A 43 5.81 0.21 -0.45
N THR A 44 5.66 0.33 0.87
CA THR A 44 5.87 1.59 1.60
C THR A 44 7.31 2.06 1.50
N ASP A 45 8.25 1.17 1.83
CA ASP A 45 9.68 1.47 1.78
C ASP A 45 10.14 1.82 0.36
N GLU A 46 9.53 1.21 -0.66
CA GLU A 46 9.86 1.51 -2.05
C GLU A 46 9.37 2.90 -2.46
N PHE A 47 8.21 3.30 -1.99
CA PHE A 47 7.65 4.61 -2.28
C PHE A 47 8.44 5.76 -1.65
N ASP A 48 8.94 5.62 -0.43
CA ASP A 48 9.83 6.59 0.20
C ASP A 48 11.10 6.82 -0.65
N VAL A 49 11.65 5.73 -1.20
CA VAL A 49 12.80 5.80 -2.11
C VAL A 49 12.44 6.54 -3.40
N LEU A 50 11.26 6.27 -3.98
CA LEU A 50 10.81 6.93 -5.19
C LEU A 50 10.49 8.41 -4.98
N GLU A 51 9.93 8.80 -3.83
CA GLU A 51 9.72 10.20 -3.50
C GLU A 51 11.06 10.95 -3.43
N ALA A 52 12.06 10.36 -2.76
CA ALA A 52 13.40 10.93 -2.70
C ALA A 52 14.06 11.04 -4.08
N GLN A 53 13.90 10.02 -4.93
CA GLN A 53 14.38 10.04 -6.32
C GLN A 53 13.67 11.15 -7.11
N TRP A 54 12.35 11.25 -7.03
CA TRP A 54 11.55 12.29 -7.69
C TRP A 54 11.97 13.69 -7.27
N ALA A 55 12.17 13.92 -5.97
CA ALA A 55 12.64 15.22 -5.46
C ALA A 55 14.04 15.62 -5.95
N SER A 56 14.83 14.65 -6.39
CA SER A 56 16.18 14.83 -6.94
C SER A 56 16.25 14.81 -8.46
N ALA A 57 15.18 14.38 -9.14
CA ALA A 57 15.12 14.30 -10.59
C ALA A 57 15.30 15.69 -11.22
N THR A 58 16.04 15.73 -12.33
CA THR A 58 16.35 16.95 -13.08
C THR A 58 15.97 16.86 -14.55
N THR A 59 15.57 15.68 -15.01
CA THR A 59 15.21 15.40 -16.40
C THR A 59 13.89 14.64 -16.50
N VAL A 60 13.26 14.72 -17.67
CA VAL A 60 12.05 13.93 -17.97
C VAL A 60 12.36 12.43 -18.00
N GLU A 61 13.55 12.03 -18.46
CA GLU A 61 13.95 10.62 -18.51
C GLU A 61 14.03 10.00 -17.11
N GLU A 62 14.66 10.70 -16.14
CA GLU A 62 14.66 10.28 -14.74
C GLU A 62 13.24 10.20 -14.17
N GLY A 63 12.38 11.18 -14.49
CA GLY A 63 10.97 11.18 -14.10
C GLY A 63 10.21 9.98 -14.67
N LYS A 64 10.46 9.62 -15.93
CA LYS A 64 9.87 8.45 -16.59
C LYS A 64 10.30 7.15 -15.91
N GLU A 65 11.59 6.96 -15.64
CA GLU A 65 12.09 5.76 -14.93
C GLU A 65 11.42 5.60 -13.55
N ILE A 66 11.21 6.71 -12.84
CA ILE A 66 10.50 6.72 -11.56
C ILE A 66 9.03 6.33 -11.75
N LEU A 67 8.34 6.91 -12.75
CA LEU A 67 6.93 6.60 -13.02
C LEU A 67 6.71 5.15 -13.46
N ASP A 68 7.61 4.59 -14.26
CA ASP A 68 7.58 3.17 -14.61
C ASP A 68 7.66 2.29 -13.36
N ARG A 69 8.49 2.69 -12.37
CA ARG A 69 8.58 1.98 -11.09
C ARG A 69 7.34 2.19 -10.22
N VAL A 70 6.73 3.38 -10.21
CA VAL A 70 5.44 3.63 -9.54
C VAL A 70 4.36 2.71 -10.11
N VAL A 71 4.25 2.61 -11.43
CA VAL A 71 3.26 1.73 -12.10
C VAL A 71 3.48 0.26 -11.70
N ALA A 72 4.73 -0.21 -11.70
CA ALA A 72 5.05 -1.58 -11.29
C ALA A 72 4.60 -1.86 -9.84
N ILE A 73 4.93 -0.96 -8.90
CA ILE A 73 4.56 -1.11 -7.48
C ILE A 73 3.04 -1.07 -7.29
N ARG A 74 2.34 -0.15 -7.97
CA ARG A 74 0.87 -0.07 -7.90
C ARG A 74 0.21 -1.30 -8.49
N THR A 75 0.79 -1.88 -9.54
CA THR A 75 0.33 -3.15 -10.13
C THR A 75 0.49 -4.30 -9.14
N ASP A 76 1.65 -4.42 -8.50
CA ASP A 76 1.91 -5.47 -7.51
C ASP A 76 0.98 -5.34 -6.30
N LEU A 77 0.74 -4.12 -5.82
CA LEU A 77 -0.24 -3.84 -4.76
C LEU A 77 -1.66 -4.21 -5.19
N GLN A 78 -2.12 -3.76 -6.36
CA GLN A 78 -3.46 -4.05 -6.88
C GLN A 78 -3.69 -5.56 -6.93
N ASN A 79 -2.75 -6.32 -7.51
CA ASN A 79 -2.86 -7.77 -7.64
C ASN A 79 -2.85 -8.43 -6.26
N GLY A 80 -1.91 -8.04 -5.40
CA GLY A 80 -1.78 -8.60 -4.05
C GLY A 80 -3.01 -8.37 -3.19
N VAL A 81 -3.70 -7.24 -3.34
CA VAL A 81 -4.95 -6.95 -2.63
C VAL A 81 -6.13 -7.64 -3.31
N THR A 82 -6.30 -7.53 -4.62
CA THR A 82 -7.45 -8.10 -5.36
C THR A 82 -7.62 -9.60 -5.15
N ASP A 83 -6.52 -10.33 -4.99
CA ASP A 83 -6.53 -11.78 -4.83
C ASP A 83 -6.90 -12.23 -3.40
N LEU A 84 -7.06 -11.30 -2.45
CA LEU A 84 -7.49 -11.64 -1.08
C LEU A 84 -8.98 -11.97 -1.02
N ASN A 85 -9.34 -12.94 -0.19
CA ASN A 85 -10.74 -13.29 0.06
C ASN A 85 -11.18 -12.73 1.42
N PRO A 86 -11.79 -11.53 1.48
CA PRO A 86 -12.15 -10.89 2.74
C PRO A 86 -13.23 -11.67 3.49
N PRO A 87 -13.29 -11.55 4.84
CA PRO A 87 -14.48 -11.91 5.60
C PRO A 87 -15.71 -11.18 5.06
N GLU A 88 -16.90 -11.78 5.16
CA GLU A 88 -18.16 -11.17 4.67
C GLU A 88 -18.38 -9.75 5.22
N ALA A 89 -18.05 -9.52 6.49
CA ALA A 89 -18.17 -8.21 7.13
C ALA A 89 -17.25 -7.12 6.54
N PHE A 90 -16.24 -7.49 5.75
CA PHE A 90 -15.27 -6.61 5.12
C PHE A 90 -15.34 -6.65 3.58
N ALA A 91 -16.27 -7.39 2.99
CA ALA A 91 -16.35 -7.57 1.54
C ALA A 91 -16.59 -6.25 0.78
N ASP A 92 -17.52 -5.42 1.26
CA ASP A 92 -17.80 -4.10 0.65
C ASP A 92 -16.57 -3.19 0.73
N PHE A 93 -15.95 -3.13 1.92
CA PHE A 93 -14.74 -2.36 2.15
C PHE A 93 -13.58 -2.81 1.24
N HIS A 94 -13.38 -4.11 1.12
CA HIS A 94 -12.39 -4.68 0.21
C HIS A 94 -12.65 -4.27 -1.23
N GLY A 95 -13.92 -4.32 -1.67
CA GLY A 95 -14.35 -3.84 -2.99
C GLY A 95 -14.00 -2.38 -3.23
N ASP A 96 -14.30 -1.49 -2.27
CA ASP A 96 -13.99 -0.06 -2.35
C ASP A 96 -12.48 0.19 -2.48
N VAL A 97 -11.64 -0.54 -1.73
CA VAL A 97 -10.18 -0.44 -1.84
C VAL A 97 -9.67 -0.94 -3.19
N VAL A 98 -10.15 -2.10 -3.64
CA VAL A 98 -9.76 -2.66 -4.95
C VAL A 98 -10.14 -1.69 -6.08
N GLU A 99 -11.30 -1.04 -5.99
CA GLU A 99 -11.73 -0.02 -6.96
C GLU A 99 -10.82 1.21 -6.90
N LEU A 100 -10.54 1.75 -5.71
CA LEU A 100 -9.67 2.92 -5.55
C LEU A 100 -8.25 2.65 -6.04
N LEU A 101 -7.68 1.49 -5.71
CA LEU A 101 -6.37 1.06 -6.22
C LEU A 101 -6.36 0.97 -7.75
N GLY A 102 -7.45 0.47 -8.35
CA GLY A 102 -7.58 0.40 -9.81
C GLY A 102 -7.61 1.79 -10.46
N ARG A 103 -8.32 2.74 -9.83
CA ARG A 103 -8.32 4.15 -10.25
C ARG A 103 -6.93 4.78 -10.15
N ILE A 104 -6.21 4.55 -9.04
CA ILE A 104 -4.83 5.05 -8.83
C ILE A 104 -3.88 4.48 -9.87
N LEU A 105 -3.93 3.16 -10.13
CA LEU A 105 -3.08 2.51 -11.13
C LEU A 105 -3.35 3.09 -12.52
N ALA A 106 -4.62 3.25 -12.91
CA ALA A 106 -4.98 3.78 -14.22
C ALA A 106 -4.43 5.21 -14.44
N VAL A 107 -4.48 6.08 -13.43
CA VAL A 107 -3.90 7.43 -13.57
C VAL A 107 -2.38 7.43 -13.51
N ALA A 108 -1.75 6.49 -12.77
CA ALA A 108 -0.30 6.32 -12.77
C ALA A 108 0.20 5.88 -14.16
N GLU A 109 -0.49 4.94 -14.80
CA GLU A 109 -0.20 4.50 -16.18
C GLU A 109 -0.37 5.67 -17.16
N ALA A 110 -1.43 6.45 -17.04
CA ALA A 110 -1.64 7.64 -17.87
C ALA A 110 -0.52 8.68 -17.66
N TRP A 111 -0.07 8.86 -16.43
CA TRP A 111 1.04 9.77 -16.10
C TRP A 111 2.37 9.28 -16.68
N ALA A 112 2.65 7.98 -16.61
CA ALA A 112 3.82 7.38 -17.26
C ALA A 112 3.78 7.57 -18.78
N VAL A 113 2.62 7.37 -19.42
CA VAL A 113 2.44 7.66 -20.86
C VAL A 113 2.68 9.14 -21.18
N ARG A 114 2.25 10.07 -20.31
CA ARG A 114 2.49 11.51 -20.50
C ARG A 114 3.98 11.83 -20.54
N ALA A 115 4.80 11.14 -19.74
CA ALA A 115 6.24 11.35 -19.67
C ALA A 115 6.96 11.15 -21.02
N GLU A 116 6.42 10.32 -21.92
CA GLU A 116 6.97 10.10 -23.27
C GLU A 116 6.93 11.33 -24.16
N THR A 117 6.09 12.32 -23.82
CA THR A 117 5.84 13.50 -24.65
C THR A 117 6.09 14.82 -23.93
N ALA A 118 6.35 14.79 -22.62
CA ALA A 118 6.59 15.98 -21.84
C ALA A 118 7.91 16.67 -22.27
N GLY A 119 7.88 17.99 -22.46
CA GLY A 119 9.05 18.78 -22.82
C GLY A 119 9.94 19.15 -21.63
N SER A 120 9.42 19.01 -20.40
CA SER A 120 10.15 19.29 -19.15
C SER A 120 9.54 18.52 -17.96
N LEU A 121 10.31 18.41 -16.88
CA LEU A 121 9.83 17.77 -15.65
C LEU A 121 8.72 18.59 -14.98
N ASP A 122 8.79 19.92 -15.03
CA ASP A 122 7.74 20.80 -14.51
C ASP A 122 6.41 20.57 -15.25
N GLU A 123 6.45 20.49 -16.59
CA GLU A 123 5.28 20.14 -17.39
C GLU A 123 4.70 18.76 -17.01
N LEU A 124 5.56 17.78 -16.76
CA LEU A 124 5.14 16.44 -16.36
C LEU A 124 4.50 16.45 -14.96
N GLN A 125 5.06 17.22 -14.02
CA GLN A 125 4.58 17.33 -12.64
C GLN A 125 3.28 18.13 -12.52
N GLU A 126 3.08 19.12 -13.39
CA GLU A 126 1.87 19.96 -13.44
C GLU A 126 0.78 19.39 -14.36
N SER A 127 1.02 18.23 -14.97
CA SER A 127 0.05 17.56 -15.84
C SER A 127 -1.25 17.20 -15.10
N SER A 128 -2.35 17.09 -15.85
CA SER A 128 -3.64 16.66 -15.31
C SER A 128 -3.58 15.27 -14.65
N GLU A 129 -2.77 14.39 -15.22
CA GLU A 129 -2.55 13.02 -14.78
C GLU A 129 -1.81 13.00 -13.43
N ALA A 130 -0.77 13.84 -13.27
CA ALA A 130 -0.08 14.01 -12.00
C ALA A 130 -1.03 14.52 -10.91
N LEU A 131 -1.82 15.55 -11.20
CA LEU A 131 -2.79 16.11 -10.25
C LEU A 131 -3.84 15.07 -9.84
N ALA A 132 -4.39 14.32 -10.80
CA ALA A 132 -5.34 13.24 -10.53
C ALA A 132 -4.72 12.11 -9.70
N TYR A 133 -3.46 11.75 -9.94
CA TYR A 133 -2.74 10.77 -9.12
C TYR A 133 -2.63 11.23 -7.67
N TRP A 134 -2.23 12.48 -7.42
CA TRP A 134 -2.11 13.01 -6.07
C TRP A 134 -3.46 13.14 -5.35
N ASP A 135 -4.53 13.51 -6.06
CA ASP A 135 -5.87 13.58 -5.48
C ASP A 135 -6.37 12.20 -5.05
N LEU A 136 -6.15 11.16 -5.87
CA LEU A 136 -6.53 9.78 -5.53
C LEU A 136 -5.64 9.17 -4.45
N ASP A 137 -4.36 9.51 -4.42
CA ASP A 137 -3.46 9.08 -3.34
C ASP A 137 -3.87 9.69 -1.99
N ALA A 138 -4.29 10.95 -1.99
CA ALA A 138 -4.88 11.57 -0.79
C ALA A 138 -6.21 10.92 -0.38
N GLU A 139 -7.05 10.52 -1.34
CA GLU A 139 -8.27 9.72 -1.08
C GLU A 139 -7.91 8.38 -0.40
N MET A 140 -6.86 7.71 -0.85
CA MET A 140 -6.37 6.46 -0.24
C MET A 140 -5.94 6.66 1.22
N VAL A 141 -5.22 7.74 1.53
CA VAL A 141 -4.85 8.05 2.92
C VAL A 141 -6.09 8.19 3.81
N LEU A 142 -7.15 8.85 3.33
CA LEU A 142 -8.39 9.00 4.09
C LEU A 142 -9.09 7.65 4.33
N VAL A 143 -9.15 6.79 3.31
CA VAL A 143 -9.68 5.43 3.43
C VAL A 143 -8.86 4.62 4.44
N CYS A 144 -7.54 4.67 4.35
CA CYS A 144 -6.63 4.00 5.29
C CYS A 144 -6.83 4.46 6.74
N LEU A 145 -7.04 5.75 6.98
CA LEU A 145 -7.32 6.30 8.31
C LEU A 145 -8.71 5.88 8.84
N GLU A 146 -9.73 5.82 7.99
CA GLU A 146 -11.05 5.36 8.38
C GLU A 146 -11.02 3.90 8.84
N ILE A 147 -10.29 3.03 8.12
CA ILE A 147 -10.13 1.62 8.50
C ILE A 147 -9.38 1.51 9.82
N GLN A 148 -8.27 2.25 9.96
CA GLN A 148 -7.50 2.25 11.19
C GLN A 148 -8.41 2.61 12.38
N SER A 149 -9.25 3.63 12.22
CA SER A 149 -10.22 3.99 13.27
C SER A 149 -11.25 2.89 13.55
N LYS A 150 -11.71 2.14 12.54
CA LYS A 150 -12.62 1.00 12.72
C LYS A 150 -11.94 -0.17 13.43
N LEU A 151 -10.69 -0.49 13.07
CA LEU A 151 -9.90 -1.52 13.72
C LEU A 151 -9.54 -1.14 15.16
N ASP A 152 -9.15 0.10 15.41
CA ASP A 152 -8.85 0.59 16.75
C ASP A 152 -10.08 0.52 17.67
N ALA A 153 -11.29 0.72 17.14
CA ALA A 153 -12.53 0.52 17.89
C ALA A 153 -12.77 -0.95 18.29
N THR A 154 -12.18 -1.92 17.56
CA THR A 154 -12.23 -3.35 17.96
C THR A 154 -11.30 -3.65 19.14
N ALA A 155 -10.30 -2.82 19.42
CA ALA A 155 -9.49 -2.96 20.64
C ALA A 155 -10.34 -2.75 21.90
N GLU A 156 -11.43 -1.97 21.81
CA GLU A 156 -12.41 -1.85 22.90
C GLU A 156 -13.17 -3.17 23.15
N TRP A 157 -13.16 -4.11 22.19
CA TRP A 157 -13.77 -5.43 22.33
C TRP A 157 -12.89 -6.44 23.06
N GLU A 158 -11.63 -6.11 23.35
CA GLU A 158 -10.75 -6.92 24.21
C GLU A 158 -11.38 -7.13 25.61
N ILE A 159 -12.21 -6.19 26.06
CA ILE A 159 -13.02 -6.25 27.29
C ILE A 159 -14.00 -7.44 27.27
N PHE A 160 -14.37 -7.93 26.09
CA PHE A 160 -15.37 -8.98 25.86
C PHE A 160 -14.78 -10.36 25.52
N ALA A 161 -13.45 -10.48 25.41
CA ALA A 161 -12.77 -11.74 25.03
C ALA A 161 -13.18 -12.93 25.93
N GLU A 162 -13.36 -12.67 27.23
CA GLU A 162 -13.70 -13.68 28.25
C GLU A 162 -15.20 -13.93 28.41
N VAL A 163 -16.07 -13.28 27.63
CA VAL A 163 -17.52 -13.41 27.78
C VAL A 163 -18.04 -14.63 27.00
N PRO A 164 -18.60 -15.67 27.65
CA PRO A 164 -18.87 -16.96 26.99
C PRO A 164 -19.96 -16.96 25.92
N TRP A 165 -20.87 -15.98 25.95
CA TRP A 165 -22.02 -15.90 25.04
C TRP A 165 -21.78 -14.98 23.83
N ILE A 166 -20.63 -14.30 23.77
CA ILE A 166 -20.27 -13.44 22.64
C ILE A 166 -19.70 -14.31 21.51
N PRO A 167 -20.20 -14.16 20.26
CA PRO A 167 -19.70 -14.89 19.09
C PRO A 167 -18.19 -14.74 18.90
N GLY A 168 -17.54 -15.77 18.38
CA GLY A 168 -16.09 -15.80 18.19
C GLY A 168 -15.57 -14.65 17.31
N GLU A 169 -16.34 -14.25 16.28
CA GLU A 169 -15.95 -13.15 15.38
C GLU A 169 -15.90 -11.79 16.08
N MET A 170 -16.66 -11.62 17.18
CA MET A 170 -16.66 -10.38 17.98
C MET A 170 -15.53 -10.32 19.02
N LYS A 171 -14.70 -11.36 19.12
CA LYS A 171 -13.57 -11.45 20.05
C LYS A 171 -12.22 -11.24 19.38
N GLU A 172 -12.20 -11.18 18.06
CA GLU A 172 -10.96 -11.01 17.28
C GLU A 172 -10.53 -9.54 17.35
N VAL A 173 -9.45 -9.27 18.09
CA VAL A 173 -8.84 -7.94 18.18
C VAL A 173 -7.68 -7.89 17.20
N VAL A 174 -7.71 -6.91 16.30
CA VAL A 174 -6.65 -6.72 15.32
C VAL A 174 -5.99 -5.36 15.53
N SER A 175 -4.70 -5.39 15.86
CA SER A 175 -3.85 -4.19 15.92
C SER A 175 -2.96 -4.14 14.68
N LEU A 176 -3.38 -3.39 13.66
CA LEU A 176 -2.55 -3.09 12.49
C LEU A 176 -2.14 -1.63 12.48
N VAL A 177 -1.09 -1.30 11.74
CA VAL A 177 -0.87 0.05 11.20
C VAL A 177 -1.11 -0.07 9.71
N VAL A 178 -2.18 0.55 9.22
CA VAL A 178 -2.61 0.45 7.81
C VAL A 178 -2.07 1.61 6.96
N CYS A 179 -1.75 2.76 7.59
CA CYS A 179 -1.24 3.94 6.89
C CYS A 179 0.27 4.14 7.08
N PRO A 180 1.06 4.15 6.01
CA PRO A 180 2.30 4.90 5.99
C PRO A 180 2.02 6.40 5.80
N PRO A 181 2.87 7.30 6.32
CA PRO A 181 2.77 8.72 6.06
C PRO A 181 3.22 9.02 4.63
N PHE A 182 2.28 9.18 3.69
CA PHE A 182 2.57 9.71 2.36
C PHE A 182 2.41 11.22 2.37
N SER A 183 3.47 11.95 2.03
CA SER A 183 3.40 13.40 1.79
C SER A 183 3.60 13.69 0.31
N ARG A 184 2.79 14.59 -0.25
CA ARG A 184 3.04 15.12 -1.59
C ARG A 184 4.44 15.76 -1.60
N PRO A 185 5.32 15.43 -2.56
CA PRO A 185 6.61 16.10 -2.66
C PRO A 185 6.38 17.61 -2.79
N SER A 186 6.98 18.38 -1.88
CA SER A 186 6.95 19.83 -1.89
C SER A 186 7.45 20.32 -3.26
N THR A 187 6.60 21.01 -4.03
CA THR A 187 7.04 21.81 -5.19
C THR A 187 8.11 22.76 -4.68
N LYS A 188 9.37 22.59 -5.12
CA LYS A 188 10.45 23.54 -4.77
C LYS A 188 9.98 24.93 -5.23
N GLY A 189 9.86 25.86 -4.28
CA GLY A 189 9.60 27.27 -4.54
C GLY A 189 10.82 28.01 -5.05
#